data_AF-A0A8B9I9W7-F1
#
_entry.id   AF-A0A8B9I9W7-F1
#
_cell.length_a   1.000
_cell.length_b   1.000
_cell.length_c   1.000
_cell.angle_alpha   90.00
_cell.angle_beta   90.00
_cell.angle_gamma   90.00
#
_symmetry.space_group_name_H-M   'P 1'
#
loop_
_entity.id
_entity.type
_entity.pdbx_description
1 polymer ?
#
loop_
_entity_poly.entity_id
_entity_poly.type
_entity_poly.pdbx_seq_one_letter_code
_entity_poly.pdbx_strand_id
1 'polypeptide(L)'
;TLVKNATPTKEKSHISQPSKCFRFASTTASLKTETEVDTRENDVVASDFTNRNPRNLEQLALARKERGWKTTWPKREFWHRLRLERTQHYVEAFVERCNGDVVVSASTREWAIKRHLYSPKGVTACKNLGRVMAQRCLEAGINFVNFKAVIPWERRCDSIQEFEKAMKEGGVVLQEPRRIYL
;
A
#
# COMPACT_ATOMS: atom_id res chain seq x y z
N THR A 1 33.04 -29.56 49.15
CA THR A 1 33.64 -28.56 50.07
C THR A 1 32.55 -27.55 50.43
N LEU A 2 31.75 -27.80 51.47
CA LEU A 2 31.86 -27.21 52.83
C LEU A 2 31.89 -25.67 52.77
N VAL A 3 30.74 -24.98 52.85
CA VAL A 3 30.03 -24.48 54.06
C VAL A 3 30.91 -23.67 55.00
N LYS A 4 30.50 -22.41 55.26
CA LYS A 4 30.47 -21.64 56.55
C LYS A 4 30.24 -20.15 56.20
N ASN A 5 29.05 -19.56 56.36
CA ASN A 5 28.35 -19.12 57.58
C ASN A 5 29.23 -18.37 58.58
N ALA A 6 28.91 -17.09 58.86
CA ALA A 6 28.65 -16.55 60.21
C ALA A 6 28.41 -15.02 60.20
N THR A 7 27.19 -14.61 60.55
CA THR A 7 26.81 -13.42 61.34
C THR A 7 27.21 -13.64 62.82
N PRO A 8 26.86 -12.86 63.89
CA PRO A 8 26.09 -11.60 64.08
C PRO A 8 26.81 -10.60 65.05
N THR A 9 26.29 -9.43 65.48
CA THR A 9 25.42 -9.17 66.66
C THR A 9 25.16 -7.65 66.78
N LYS A 10 23.90 -7.15 66.82
CA LYS A 10 23.10 -6.66 68.00
C LYS A 10 23.74 -5.46 68.76
N GLU A 11 23.07 -4.39 69.21
CA GLU A 11 21.68 -4.21 69.67
C GLU A 11 21.31 -2.70 69.88
N LYS A 12 20.07 -2.33 69.47
CA LYS A 12 19.04 -1.40 70.03
C LYS A 12 19.38 -0.07 70.78
N SER A 13 18.66 1.00 70.42
CA SER A 13 17.57 1.68 71.19
C SER A 13 17.41 3.16 70.73
N HIS A 14 16.31 3.56 70.09
CA HIS A 14 15.02 4.10 70.60
C HIS A 14 15.03 5.59 71.05
N ILE A 15 14.14 6.39 70.41
CA ILE A 15 13.27 7.48 70.95
C ILE A 15 13.40 8.91 70.36
N SER A 16 12.24 9.37 69.86
CA SER A 16 11.63 10.72 69.76
C SER A 16 12.19 11.88 68.89
N GLN A 17 11.35 12.27 67.92
CA GLN A 17 11.18 13.59 67.24
C GLN A 17 10.99 14.75 68.27
N PRO A 18 11.14 16.07 67.94
CA PRO A 18 10.60 16.68 66.71
C PRO A 18 11.28 17.94 66.10
N SER A 19 10.76 18.26 64.91
CA SER A 19 10.56 19.61 64.34
C SER A 19 11.77 20.44 63.88
N LYS A 20 11.99 20.44 62.57
CA LYS A 20 12.26 21.68 61.81
C LYS A 20 11.36 21.70 60.58
N CYS A 21 10.40 22.62 60.59
CA CYS A 21 9.51 22.92 59.47
C CYS A 21 10.35 23.43 58.30
N PHE A 22 10.55 22.61 57.27
CA PHE A 22 10.96 23.11 55.96
C PHE A 22 9.74 23.74 55.31
N ARG A 23 9.69 25.07 55.29
CA ARG A 23 8.72 25.79 54.47
C ARG A 23 9.09 25.57 53.01
N PHE A 24 8.34 24.71 52.33
CA PHE A 24 8.29 24.76 50.87
C PHE A 24 7.61 26.07 50.48
N ALA A 25 8.38 27.01 49.93
CA ALA A 25 7.81 28.13 49.22
C ALA A 25 7.16 27.57 47.96
N SER A 26 5.83 27.51 47.92
CA SER A 26 5.09 27.26 46.69
C SER A 26 5.34 28.45 45.77
N THR A 27 6.29 28.32 44.85
CA THR A 27 6.35 29.19 43.68
C THR A 27 5.10 28.86 42.86
N THR A 28 4.05 29.66 43.01
CA THR A 28 3.00 29.71 41.99
C THR A 28 3.66 30.30 40.74
N ALA A 29 4.30 29.44 39.95
CA ALA A 29 4.57 29.75 38.57
C ALA A 29 3.19 29.97 37.95
N SER A 30 2.78 31.23 37.85
CA SER A 30 1.64 31.62 37.05
C SER A 30 1.87 30.98 35.69
N LEU A 31 1.08 29.95 35.37
CA LEU A 31 0.98 29.43 34.02
C LEU A 31 0.78 30.67 33.16
N LYS A 32 1.80 31.01 32.37
CA LYS A 32 1.63 31.98 31.30
C LYS A 32 0.56 31.34 30.45
N THR A 33 -0.63 31.90 30.51
CA THR A 33 -1.72 31.65 29.57
C THR A 33 -1.06 31.54 28.22
N GLU A 34 -1.12 30.37 27.59
CA GLU A 34 -0.70 30.19 26.22
C GLU A 34 -1.43 31.30 25.45
N THR A 35 -0.68 32.32 25.01
CA THR A 35 -1.21 33.39 24.19
C THR A 35 -1.90 32.71 23.03
N GLU A 36 -3.21 32.88 22.92
CA GLU A 36 -4.00 32.41 21.77
C GLU A 36 -3.26 32.85 20.51
N VAL A 37 -2.62 31.89 19.83
CA VAL A 37 -1.89 32.16 18.60
C VAL A 37 -2.96 32.55 17.58
N ASP A 38 -2.90 33.77 17.04
CA ASP A 38 -3.91 34.25 16.09
C ASP A 38 -3.80 33.45 14.79
N THR A 39 -4.65 32.43 14.62
CA THR A 39 -4.61 31.50 13.48
C THR A 39 -5.37 32.00 12.25
N ARG A 40 -5.95 33.21 12.30
CA ARG A 40 -6.81 33.77 11.24
C ARG A 40 -6.15 33.82 9.87
N GLU A 41 -4.82 33.91 9.82
CA GLU A 41 -4.06 33.90 8.56
C GLU A 41 -4.10 32.54 7.86
N ASN A 42 -4.24 31.44 8.59
CA ASN A 42 -4.36 30.09 8.03
C ASN A 42 -5.75 29.80 7.42
N ASP A 43 -6.76 30.60 7.77
CA ASP A 43 -8.11 30.48 7.24
C ASP A 43 -8.26 31.09 5.83
N VAL A 44 -7.22 31.77 5.35
CA VAL A 44 -7.19 32.36 4.00
C VAL A 44 -6.96 31.25 2.96
N VAL A 45 -8.05 30.67 2.45
CA VAL A 45 -8.03 29.67 1.39
C VAL A 45 -8.39 30.32 0.05
N ALA A 46 -7.67 29.95 -1.01
CA ALA A 46 -8.00 30.38 -2.37
C ALA A 46 -9.38 29.84 -2.80
N SER A 47 -10.16 30.64 -3.53
CA SER A 47 -11.46 30.22 -4.05
C SER A 47 -11.37 29.00 -4.98
N ASP A 48 -10.30 28.93 -5.77
CA ASP A 48 -10.03 27.84 -6.70
C ASP A 48 -8.87 26.96 -6.23
N PHE A 49 -9.15 25.68 -6.02
CA PHE A 49 -8.15 24.70 -5.62
C PHE A 49 -7.61 23.94 -6.85
N THR A 50 -6.30 24.03 -7.10
CA THR A 50 -5.65 23.31 -8.20
C THR A 50 -4.84 22.12 -7.70
N ASN A 51 -5.27 20.90 -8.03
CA ASN A 51 -4.52 19.68 -7.73
C ASN A 51 -3.67 19.26 -8.94
N ARG A 52 -2.35 19.11 -8.74
CA ARG A 52 -1.40 18.71 -9.77
C ARG A 52 -1.17 17.19 -9.86
N ASN A 53 -1.78 16.40 -8.97
CA ASN A 53 -1.61 14.95 -8.97
C ASN A 53 -2.35 14.31 -10.17
N PRO A 54 -1.64 13.64 -11.10
CA PRO A 54 -2.26 13.03 -12.28
C PRO A 54 -3.23 11.88 -11.93
N ARG A 55 -3.10 11.27 -10.74
CA ARG A 55 -3.94 10.13 -10.32
C ARG A 55 -5.24 10.55 -9.63
N ASN A 56 -5.39 11.82 -9.24
CA ASN A 56 -6.52 12.27 -8.42
C ASN A 56 -7.87 12.02 -9.12
N LEU A 57 -7.99 12.44 -10.38
CA LEU A 57 -9.25 12.27 -11.13
C LEU A 57 -9.56 10.79 -11.42
N GLU A 58 -8.54 9.95 -11.54
CA GLU A 58 -8.69 8.50 -11.74
C GLU A 58 -9.23 7.85 -10.46
N GLN A 59 -8.72 8.24 -9.30
CA GLN A 59 -9.17 7.76 -7.98
C GLN A 59 -10.60 8.18 -7.65
N LEU A 60 -10.99 9.40 -8.04
CA LEU A 60 -12.36 9.91 -7.88
C LEU A 60 -13.35 9.37 -8.93
N ALA A 61 -12.89 8.53 -9.86
CA ALA A 61 -13.69 8.02 -10.98
C ALA A 61 -14.28 9.10 -11.91
N LEU A 62 -13.69 10.31 -11.93
CA LEU A 62 -14.11 11.44 -12.78
C LEU A 62 -13.29 11.55 -14.07
N ALA A 63 -12.08 10.98 -14.09
CA ALA A 63 -11.17 11.03 -15.24
C ALA A 63 -11.82 10.48 -16.52
N ARG A 64 -11.62 11.19 -17.63
CA ARG A 64 -12.13 10.80 -18.94
C ARG A 64 -11.39 9.56 -19.45
N LYS A 65 -12.14 8.49 -19.76
CA LYS A 65 -11.62 7.32 -20.47
C LYS A 65 -11.65 7.56 -21.98
N GLU A 66 -10.71 6.97 -22.72
CA GLU A 66 -10.64 7.09 -24.18
C GLU A 66 -11.78 6.27 -24.82
N ARG A 67 -12.81 6.97 -25.30
CA ARG A 67 -13.99 6.39 -25.96
C ARG A 67 -13.83 6.44 -27.48
N GLY A 68 -14.58 5.59 -28.18
CA GLY A 68 -14.68 5.61 -29.66
C GLY A 68 -14.12 4.38 -30.35
N TRP A 69 -13.27 3.60 -29.69
CA TRP A 69 -12.66 2.37 -30.20
C TRP A 69 -13.62 1.17 -30.19
N LYS A 70 -14.76 1.30 -30.87
CA LYS A 70 -15.79 0.24 -30.95
C LYS A 70 -15.45 -0.83 -32.01
N THR A 71 -14.82 -0.42 -33.10
CA THR A 71 -14.49 -1.28 -34.26
C THR A 71 -13.14 -1.97 -34.12
N THR A 72 -12.22 -1.37 -33.36
CA THR A 72 -10.87 -1.91 -33.13
C THR A 72 -10.80 -2.62 -31.79
N TRP A 73 -10.15 -3.78 -31.78
CA TRP A 73 -9.78 -4.50 -30.55
C TRP A 73 -8.28 -4.31 -30.31
N PRO A 74 -7.80 -4.11 -29.07
CA PRO A 74 -8.54 -4.03 -27.80
C PRO A 74 -9.14 -2.63 -27.54
N LYS A 75 -10.19 -2.58 -26.72
CA LYS A 75 -10.82 -1.31 -26.31
C LYS A 75 -9.87 -0.49 -25.44
N ARG A 76 -9.80 0.83 -25.68
CA ARG A 76 -9.02 1.80 -24.89
C ARG A 76 -9.80 2.51 -23.78
N GLU A 77 -11.02 2.05 -23.50
CA GLU A 77 -11.84 2.61 -22.41
C GLU A 77 -11.40 2.03 -21.04
N PHE A 78 -10.22 2.43 -20.58
CA PHE A 78 -9.66 2.07 -19.27
C PHE A 78 -8.74 3.19 -18.74
N TRP A 79 -8.44 3.20 -17.44
CA TRP A 79 -7.33 3.99 -16.87
C TRP A 79 -6.08 3.13 -16.75
N HIS A 80 -6.23 1.91 -16.21
CA HIS A 80 -5.16 0.95 -15.95
C HIS A 80 -5.53 -0.39 -16.57
N ARG A 81 -4.67 -0.92 -17.45
CA ARG A 81 -4.86 -2.20 -18.11
C ARG A 81 -3.81 -3.19 -17.65
N LEU A 82 -4.26 -4.38 -17.28
CA LEU A 82 -3.40 -5.51 -17.00
C LEU A 82 -3.15 -6.28 -18.30
N ARG A 83 -1.89 -6.36 -18.72
CA ARG A 83 -1.42 -7.10 -19.89
C ARG A 83 -0.54 -8.25 -19.42
N LEU A 84 -0.81 -9.44 -19.93
CA LEU A 84 -0.02 -10.64 -19.66
C LEU A 84 0.61 -11.11 -20.96
N GLU A 85 1.93 -11.21 -20.99
CA GLU A 85 2.69 -11.70 -22.13
C GLU A 85 3.33 -13.04 -21.80
N ARG A 86 3.12 -14.02 -22.67
CA ARG A 86 3.69 -15.35 -22.54
C ARG A 86 4.63 -15.60 -23.69
N THR A 87 5.91 -15.65 -23.40
CA THR A 87 6.94 -16.09 -24.35
C THR A 87 7.20 -17.59 -24.20
N GLN A 88 8.04 -18.14 -25.08
CA GLN A 88 8.39 -19.56 -25.02
C GLN A 88 9.06 -19.96 -23.70
N HIS A 89 9.80 -19.02 -23.07
CA HIS A 89 10.62 -19.27 -21.88
C HIS A 89 10.10 -18.58 -20.62
N TYR A 90 9.41 -17.44 -20.76
CA TYR A 90 9.05 -16.60 -19.62
C TYR A 90 7.63 -16.07 -19.73
N VAL A 91 7.04 -15.78 -18.58
CA VAL A 91 5.78 -15.06 -18.43
C VAL A 91 6.06 -13.70 -17.79
N GLU A 92 5.46 -12.66 -18.36
CA GLU A 92 5.60 -11.27 -17.93
C GLU A 92 4.21 -10.64 -17.79
N ALA A 93 4.02 -9.84 -16.75
CA ALA A 93 2.79 -9.12 -16.47
C ALA A 93 3.09 -7.63 -16.33
N PHE A 94 2.26 -6.80 -16.92
CA PHE A 94 2.41 -5.34 -16.95
C PHE A 94 1.08 -4.68 -16.61
N VAL A 95 1.13 -3.62 -15.80
CA VAL A 95 0.01 -2.69 -15.63
C VAL A 95 0.36 -1.40 -16.37
N GLU A 96 -0.32 -1.20 -17.49
CA GLU A 96 -0.15 -0.05 -18.38
C GLU A 96 -1.24 0.99 -18.10
N ARG A 97 -0.88 2.28 -18.13
CA ARG A 97 -1.84 3.38 -18.15
C ARG A 97 -2.41 3.56 -19.57
N CYS A 98 -3.53 4.28 -19.71
CA CYS A 98 -4.06 4.71 -21.01
C CYS A 98 -3.03 5.45 -21.90
N ASN A 99 -2.04 6.13 -21.30
CA ASN A 99 -0.99 6.84 -22.02
C ASN A 99 0.08 5.91 -22.63
N GLY A 100 0.10 4.63 -22.24
CA GLY A 100 1.14 3.66 -22.63
C GLY A 100 2.23 3.47 -21.57
N ASP A 101 2.25 4.27 -20.50
CA ASP A 101 3.24 4.15 -19.42
C ASP A 101 3.01 2.87 -18.61
N VAL A 102 4.07 2.10 -18.39
CA VAL A 102 4.04 0.93 -17.49
C VAL A 102 4.26 1.39 -16.06
N VAL A 103 3.25 1.22 -15.20
CA VAL A 103 3.31 1.64 -13.79
C VAL A 103 3.93 0.55 -12.92
N VAL A 104 3.53 -0.71 -13.16
CA VAL A 104 4.03 -1.88 -12.43
C VAL A 104 4.33 -2.97 -13.44
N SER A 105 5.44 -3.65 -13.26
CA SER A 105 5.79 -4.85 -14.01
C SER A 105 6.16 -5.97 -13.04
N ALA A 106 5.95 -7.21 -13.47
CA ALA A 106 6.46 -8.40 -12.83
C ALA A 106 6.82 -9.42 -13.89
N SER A 107 8.01 -10.00 -13.83
CA SER A 107 8.44 -11.02 -14.78
C SER A 107 9.08 -12.22 -14.08
N THR A 108 8.80 -13.41 -14.60
CA THR A 108 9.51 -14.64 -14.21
C THR A 108 10.99 -14.64 -14.60
N ARG A 109 11.45 -13.63 -15.36
CA ARG A 109 12.88 -13.35 -15.59
C ARG A 109 13.58 -12.80 -14.34
N GLU A 110 12.84 -12.12 -13.47
CA GLU A 110 13.40 -11.54 -12.25
C GLU A 110 13.92 -12.64 -11.34
N TRP A 111 15.17 -12.50 -10.90
CA TRP A 111 15.84 -13.51 -10.08
C TRP A 111 15.07 -13.82 -8.79
N ALA A 112 14.48 -12.79 -8.18
CA ALA A 112 13.71 -12.91 -6.94
C ALA A 112 12.53 -13.89 -7.07
N ILE A 113 11.90 -13.94 -8.25
CA ILE A 113 10.79 -14.85 -8.56
C ILE A 113 11.32 -16.18 -9.08
N LYS A 114 12.29 -16.12 -10.01
CA LYS A 114 12.85 -17.29 -10.69
C LYS A 114 13.44 -18.31 -9.72
N ARG A 115 14.14 -17.87 -8.67
CA ARG A 115 14.77 -18.77 -7.68
C ARG A 115 13.76 -19.62 -6.89
N HIS A 116 12.51 -19.17 -6.79
CA HIS A 116 11.44 -19.84 -6.05
C HIS A 116 10.53 -20.68 -6.96
N LEU A 117 10.81 -20.70 -8.26
CA LEU A 117 10.05 -21.44 -9.25
C LEU A 117 10.88 -22.59 -9.80
N TYR A 118 10.28 -23.78 -9.85
CA TYR A 118 10.89 -24.91 -10.56
C TYR A 118 10.94 -24.66 -12.08
N SER A 119 9.89 -24.05 -12.65
CA SER A 119 9.83 -23.72 -14.07
C SER A 119 9.16 -22.35 -14.29
N PRO A 120 9.68 -21.50 -15.19
CA PRO A 120 9.15 -20.16 -15.45
C PRO A 120 7.88 -20.12 -16.34
N LYS A 121 7.45 -21.25 -16.93
CA LYS A 121 6.36 -21.30 -17.95
C LYS A 121 5.07 -21.97 -17.46
N GLY A 122 5.06 -22.55 -16.26
CA GLY A 122 3.96 -23.35 -15.74
C GLY A 122 2.76 -22.55 -15.25
N VAL A 123 1.66 -23.25 -14.95
CA VAL A 123 0.47 -22.67 -14.28
C VAL A 123 0.85 -22.11 -12.90
N THR A 124 1.71 -22.82 -12.17
CA THR A 124 2.25 -22.39 -10.87
C THR A 124 3.07 -21.11 -10.97
N ALA A 125 3.84 -20.94 -12.05
CA ALA A 125 4.57 -19.70 -12.32
C ALA A 125 3.61 -18.53 -12.53
N CYS A 126 2.55 -18.71 -13.33
CA CYS A 126 1.52 -17.68 -13.50
C CYS A 126 0.81 -17.35 -12.18
N LYS A 127 0.46 -18.36 -11.37
CA LYS A 127 -0.16 -18.13 -10.06
C LYS A 127 0.72 -17.30 -9.13
N ASN A 128 1.99 -17.67 -9.00
CA ASN A 128 2.95 -16.96 -8.15
C ASN A 128 3.25 -15.56 -8.70
N LEU A 129 3.33 -15.42 -10.03
CA LEU A 129 3.45 -14.12 -10.69
C LEU A 129 2.25 -13.22 -10.38
N GLY A 130 1.03 -13.76 -10.40
CA GLY A 130 -0.19 -13.04 -10.03
C GLY A 130 -0.18 -12.57 -8.58
N ARG A 131 0.33 -13.38 -7.64
CA ARG A 131 0.49 -12.98 -6.24
C ARG A 131 1.46 -11.81 -6.08
N VAL A 132 2.64 -11.90 -6.72
CA VAL A 132 3.64 -10.83 -6.68
C VAL A 132 3.10 -9.56 -7.34
N MET A 133 2.39 -9.70 -8.46
CA MET A 133 1.80 -8.58 -9.17
C MET A 133 0.71 -7.89 -8.33
N ALA A 134 -0.18 -8.66 -7.68
CA ALA A 134 -1.21 -8.12 -6.81
C ALA A 134 -0.61 -7.34 -5.65
N GLN A 135 0.42 -7.89 -5.00
CA GLN A 135 1.14 -7.22 -3.93
C GLN A 135 1.76 -5.90 -4.40
N ARG A 136 2.51 -5.91 -5.52
CA ARG A 136 3.11 -4.69 -6.08
C ARG A 136 2.06 -3.65 -6.46
N CYS A 137 0.91 -4.08 -6.98
CA CYS A 137 -0.21 -3.19 -7.29
C CYS A 137 -0.75 -2.52 -6.03
N LEU A 138 -0.96 -3.26 -4.93
CA LEU A 138 -1.42 -2.70 -3.66
C LEU A 138 -0.41 -1.72 -3.07
N GLU A 139 0.88 -2.07 -3.08
CA GLU A 139 1.96 -1.19 -2.62
C GLU A 139 2.04 0.09 -3.45
N ALA A 140 1.74 0.01 -4.76
CA ALA A 140 1.66 1.17 -5.67
C ALA A 140 0.32 1.94 -5.57
N GLY A 141 -0.62 1.52 -4.72
CA GLY A 141 -1.95 2.10 -4.58
C GLY A 141 -2.85 1.92 -5.80
N ILE A 142 -2.68 0.82 -6.56
CA ILE A 142 -3.53 0.43 -7.69
C ILE A 142 -4.45 -0.71 -7.26
N ASN A 143 -5.71 -0.39 -7.00
CA ASN A 143 -6.70 -1.38 -6.57
C ASN A 143 -7.58 -1.90 -7.73
N PHE A 144 -7.73 -1.10 -8.78
CA PHE A 144 -8.60 -1.41 -9.92
C PHE A 144 -7.77 -1.48 -11.20
N VAL A 145 -7.92 -2.58 -11.94
CA VAL A 145 -7.28 -2.78 -13.25
C VAL A 145 -8.25 -3.45 -14.21
N ASN A 146 -8.12 -3.18 -15.50
CA ASN A 146 -8.92 -3.80 -16.54
C ASN A 146 -8.17 -4.98 -17.17
N PHE A 147 -8.73 -6.19 -17.05
CA PHE A 147 -8.17 -7.42 -17.66
C PHE A 147 -8.97 -7.92 -18.89
N LYS A 148 -9.91 -7.11 -19.41
CA LYS A 148 -10.79 -7.51 -20.53
C LYS A 148 -10.12 -7.50 -21.90
N ALA A 149 -8.85 -7.09 -21.97
CA ALA A 149 -8.06 -7.06 -23.21
C ALA A 149 -7.37 -8.39 -23.51
N VAL A 150 -7.80 -9.50 -22.91
CA VAL A 150 -7.33 -10.85 -23.21
C VAL A 150 -8.25 -11.50 -24.23
N ILE A 151 -7.67 -12.21 -25.19
CA ILE A 151 -8.41 -12.86 -26.25
C ILE A 151 -9.24 -14.02 -25.65
N PRO A 152 -10.51 -14.25 -26.06
CA PRO A 152 -11.39 -15.21 -25.38
C PRO A 152 -10.85 -16.64 -25.25
N TRP A 153 -10.09 -17.13 -26.24
CA TRP A 153 -9.49 -18.46 -26.15
C TRP A 153 -8.29 -18.53 -25.20
N GLU A 154 -7.50 -17.46 -25.08
CA GLU A 154 -6.43 -17.38 -24.07
C GLU A 154 -7.00 -17.34 -22.66
N ARG A 155 -8.13 -16.65 -22.47
CA ARG A 155 -8.81 -16.61 -21.16
C ARG A 155 -9.26 -17.98 -20.68
N ARG A 156 -9.49 -18.94 -21.59
CA ARG A 156 -9.82 -20.32 -21.23
C ARG A 156 -8.63 -21.12 -20.72
N CYS A 157 -7.39 -20.67 -20.92
CA CYS A 157 -6.22 -21.38 -20.41
C CYS A 157 -6.13 -21.36 -18.88
N ASP A 158 -5.88 -22.52 -18.27
CA ASP A 158 -5.78 -22.68 -16.81
C ASP A 158 -4.76 -21.72 -16.18
N SER A 159 -3.66 -21.43 -16.87
CA SER A 159 -2.64 -20.49 -16.37
C SER A 159 -3.16 -19.06 -16.22
N ILE A 160 -4.03 -18.62 -17.14
CA ILE A 160 -4.63 -17.28 -17.08
C ILE A 160 -5.73 -17.24 -16.03
N GLN A 161 -6.50 -18.31 -15.88
CA GLN A 161 -7.52 -18.42 -14.83
C GLN A 161 -6.91 -18.41 -13.43
N GLU A 162 -5.84 -19.18 -13.19
CA GLU A 162 -5.14 -19.19 -11.91
C GLU A 162 -4.44 -17.86 -11.63
N PHE A 163 -3.93 -17.17 -12.65
CA PHE A 163 -3.43 -15.80 -12.52
C PHE A 163 -4.55 -14.81 -12.16
N GLU A 164 -5.69 -14.88 -12.84
CA GLU A 164 -6.88 -14.05 -12.57
C GLU A 164 -7.37 -14.26 -11.13
N LYS A 165 -7.39 -15.52 -10.67
CA LYS A 165 -7.74 -15.91 -9.31
C LYS A 165 -6.75 -15.37 -8.29
N ALA A 166 -5.45 -15.54 -8.53
CA ALA A 166 -4.40 -15.04 -7.63
C ALA A 166 -4.45 -13.50 -7.47
N MET A 167 -4.75 -12.77 -8.54
CA MET A 167 -4.92 -11.31 -8.47
C MET A 167 -6.11 -10.90 -7.60
N LYS A 168 -7.25 -11.60 -7.74
CA LYS A 168 -8.44 -11.36 -6.93
C LYS A 168 -8.23 -11.74 -5.46
N GLU A 169 -7.59 -12.87 -5.19
CA GLU A 169 -7.19 -13.30 -3.84
C GLU A 169 -6.25 -12.28 -3.19
N GLY A 170 -5.36 -11.68 -3.99
CA GLY A 170 -4.49 -10.58 -3.55
C GLY A 170 -5.19 -9.24 -3.36
N GLY A 171 -6.52 -9.15 -3.47
CA GLY A 171 -7.29 -7.93 -3.20
C GLY A 171 -7.41 -6.94 -4.35
N VAL A 172 -6.88 -7.26 -5.54
CA VAL A 172 -6.98 -6.39 -6.72
C VAL A 172 -8.25 -6.73 -7.51
N VAL A 173 -9.06 -5.71 -7.79
CA VAL A 173 -10.29 -5.85 -8.56
C VAL A 173 -9.99 -5.69 -10.05
N LEU A 174 -10.20 -6.77 -10.81
CA LEU A 174 -9.96 -6.82 -12.26
C LEU A 174 -11.05 -6.16 -13.12
N GLN A 175 -11.81 -5.27 -12.51
CA GLN A 175 -12.84 -4.47 -13.14
C GLN A 175 -12.78 -3.05 -12.61
N GLU A 176 -12.63 -2.09 -13.51
CA GLU A 176 -12.68 -0.69 -13.15
C GLU A 176 -14.10 -0.20 -12.86
N PRO A 177 -14.26 0.78 -11.96
CA PRO A 177 -15.53 1.44 -11.76
C PRO A 177 -15.94 2.24 -13.01
N ARG A 178 -17.25 2.48 -13.12
CA ARG A 178 -17.80 3.35 -14.16
C ARG A 178 -17.47 4.80 -13.85
N ARG A 179 -17.22 5.59 -14.89
CA ARG A 179 -16.99 7.02 -14.75
C ARG A 179 -18.27 7.71 -14.26
N ILE A 180 -18.14 8.58 -13.26
CA ILE A 180 -19.23 9.43 -12.78
C ILE A 180 -19.31 10.68 -13.68
N TYR A 181 -20.54 11.06 -14.04
CA TYR A 181 -20.84 12.30 -14.75
C TYR A 181 -21.50 13.24 -13.76
N LEU A 182 -20.92 14.42 -13.60
CA LEU A 182 -21.50 15.54 -12.86
C LEU A 182 -22.25 16.45 -13.83
#